data_AF-A0A951G2D5-F1
#
_entry.id   AF-A0A951G2D5-F1
#
_cell.length_a   1.000
_cell.length_b   1.000
_cell.length_c   1.000
_cell.angle_alpha   90.00
_cell.angle_beta   90.00
_cell.angle_gamma   90.00
#
_symmetry.space_group_name_H-M   'P 1'
#
loop_
_entity.id
_entity.type
_entity.pdbx_description
1 polymer ?
#
loop_
_entity_poly.entity_id
_entity_poly.type
_entity_poly.pdbx_seq_one_letter_code
_entity_poly.pdbx_strand_id
1 'polypeptide(L)'
;MSSRQKQKQQARAKRLAREAELRARDRRKRRFAALTATVLAIALLGAAIAATESGANHTPAVASLPPGSLAPLATLGNLKPGRSPGISGPENVPTPDAPPLAGGASGPGGSPIDEIQCQAAEQVLFHIHAHLTVFVNGAARQIPRGIGIPGPQVSATPAGPYVGAGSCFYWLHTHAADGIIHIESPVARTYTLGNFFDVWGQKLGPSEVGPDGGRVTAFYDGQVFRGNPRGIPLTRHAQIQLDVGRPLVAPARVSFPPGL
;
A
#
# COMPACT_ATOMS: atom_id res chain seq x y z
N MET A 1 -6.52 54.48 -42.65
CA MET A 1 -6.34 53.08 -43.11
C MET A 1 -7.71 52.40 -43.13
N SER A 2 -8.17 51.96 -44.31
CA SER A 2 -9.58 51.60 -44.57
C SER A 2 -10.03 50.35 -43.80
N SER A 3 -11.25 50.36 -43.26
CA SER A 3 -11.92 49.24 -42.55
C SER A 3 -11.83 47.90 -43.29
N ARG A 4 -11.84 47.94 -44.63
CA ARG A 4 -11.67 46.77 -45.50
C ARG A 4 -10.30 46.09 -45.38
N GLN A 5 -9.24 46.85 -45.15
CA GLN A 5 -7.89 46.29 -44.96
C GLN A 5 -7.76 45.56 -43.62
N LYS A 6 -8.37 46.08 -42.55
CA LYS A 6 -8.42 45.43 -41.23
C LYS A 6 -9.20 44.11 -41.28
N GLN A 7 -10.36 44.09 -41.95
CA GLN A 7 -11.15 42.87 -42.14
C GLN A 7 -10.39 41.80 -42.94
N LYS A 8 -9.67 42.20 -44.02
CA LYS A 8 -8.84 41.29 -44.82
C LYS A 8 -7.68 40.71 -44.00
N GLN A 9 -7.05 41.51 -43.14
CA GLN A 9 -5.99 41.05 -42.23
C GLN A 9 -6.52 40.06 -41.17
N GLN A 10 -7.66 40.35 -40.56
CA GLN A 10 -8.28 39.46 -39.57
C GLN A 10 -8.72 38.12 -40.18
N ALA A 11 -9.28 38.13 -41.40
CA ALA A 11 -9.62 36.90 -42.11
C ALA A 11 -8.38 36.05 -42.44
N ARG A 12 -7.27 36.69 -42.85
CA ARG A 12 -6.00 36.01 -43.11
C ARG A 12 -5.40 35.42 -41.82
N ALA A 13 -5.45 36.14 -40.71
CA ALA A 13 -4.97 35.66 -39.41
C ALA A 13 -5.77 34.46 -38.89
N LYS A 14 -7.11 34.50 -39.01
CA LYS A 14 -7.97 33.37 -38.62
C LYS A 14 -7.70 32.12 -39.47
N ARG A 15 -7.44 32.28 -40.77
CA ARG A 15 -7.11 31.16 -41.66
C ARG A 15 -5.78 30.52 -41.28
N LEU A 16 -4.74 31.32 -41.03
CA LEU A 16 -3.43 30.85 -40.59
C LEU A 16 -3.49 30.16 -39.21
N ALA A 17 -4.27 30.69 -38.27
CA ALA A 17 -4.47 30.06 -36.95
C ALA A 17 -5.16 28.69 -37.07
N ARG A 18 -6.19 28.58 -37.92
CA ARG A 18 -6.88 27.31 -38.16
C ARG A 18 -5.99 26.27 -38.84
N GLU A 19 -5.18 26.69 -39.82
CA GLU A 19 -4.17 25.83 -40.45
C GLU A 19 -3.09 25.37 -39.45
N ALA A 20 -2.65 26.24 -38.54
CA ALA A 20 -1.69 25.90 -37.49
C ALA A 20 -2.28 24.91 -36.47
N GLU A 21 -3.55 25.08 -36.08
CA GLU A 21 -4.23 24.16 -35.16
C GLU A 21 -4.41 22.77 -35.78
N LEU A 22 -4.79 22.70 -37.06
CA LEU A 22 -4.88 21.44 -37.80
C LEU A 22 -3.53 20.74 -37.88
N ARG A 23 -2.46 21.47 -38.22
CA ARG A 23 -1.09 20.93 -38.23
C ARG A 23 -0.64 20.46 -36.84
N ALA A 24 -1.03 21.15 -35.77
CA ALA A 24 -0.73 20.74 -34.39
C ALA A 24 -1.53 19.50 -33.96
N ARG A 25 -2.79 19.36 -34.41
CA ARG A 25 -3.60 18.15 -34.20
C ARG A 25 -3.01 16.96 -34.95
N ASP A 26 -2.58 17.13 -36.21
CA ASP A 26 -1.93 16.06 -36.99
C ASP A 26 -0.58 15.66 -36.40
N ARG A 27 0.23 16.62 -35.91
CA ARG A 27 1.46 16.31 -35.17
C ARG A 27 1.17 15.54 -33.87
N ARG A 28 0.11 15.88 -33.14
CA ARG A 28 -0.32 15.14 -31.93
C ARG A 28 -0.80 13.72 -32.27
N LYS A 29 -1.61 13.55 -33.32
CA LYS A 29 -2.04 12.23 -33.80
C LYS A 29 -0.86 11.36 -34.27
N ARG A 30 0.10 11.93 -35.01
CA ARG A 30 1.31 11.22 -35.44
C ARG A 30 2.22 10.85 -34.26
N ARG A 31 2.37 11.71 -33.26
CA ARG A 31 3.09 11.39 -32.01
C ARG A 31 2.41 10.28 -31.21
N PHE A 32 1.08 10.30 -31.11
CA PHE A 32 0.30 9.24 -30.45
C PHE A 32 0.41 7.90 -31.20
N ALA A 33 0.33 7.93 -32.54
CA ALA A 33 0.51 6.74 -33.38
C ALA A 33 1.94 6.17 -33.32
N ALA A 34 2.96 7.03 -33.24
CA ALA A 34 4.35 6.61 -33.07
C ALA A 34 4.60 5.98 -31.68
N LEU A 35 3.99 6.51 -30.61
CA LEU A 35 4.05 5.93 -29.26
C LEU A 35 3.39 4.54 -29.21
N THR A 36 2.24 4.35 -29.85
CA THR A 36 1.59 3.04 -29.94
C THR A 36 2.38 2.02 -30.76
N ALA A 37 3.07 2.45 -31.82
CA ALA A 37 3.93 1.57 -32.61
C ALA A 37 5.23 1.17 -31.88
N THR A 38 5.75 2.03 -31.00
CA THR A 38 6.96 1.74 -30.21
C THR A 38 6.69 0.73 -29.09
N VAL A 39 5.52 0.80 -28.43
CA VAL A 39 5.10 -0.21 -27.43
C VAL A 39 4.87 -1.59 -28.08
N LEU A 40 4.33 -1.64 -29.31
CA LEU A 40 4.19 -2.87 -30.08
C LEU A 40 5.54 -3.44 -30.57
N ALA A 41 6.51 -2.59 -30.93
CA ALA A 41 7.85 -3.06 -31.34
C ALA A 41 8.68 -3.59 -30.17
N ILE A 42 8.55 -3.02 -28.96
CA ILE A 42 9.21 -3.55 -27.76
C ILE A 42 8.56 -4.89 -27.32
N ALA A 43 7.24 -5.04 -27.48
CA ALA A 43 6.56 -6.32 -27.23
C ALA A 43 6.95 -7.42 -28.25
N LEU A 44 7.31 -7.05 -29.49
CA LEU A 44 7.74 -8.01 -30.52
C LEU A 44 9.24 -8.31 -30.52
N LEU A 45 10.10 -7.41 -30.00
CA LEU A 45 11.54 -7.70 -29.86
C LEU A 45 11.87 -8.52 -28.59
N GLY A 46 10.97 -8.56 -27.61
CA GLY A 46 11.07 -9.48 -26.46
C GLY A 46 10.72 -10.94 -26.79
N ALA A 47 10.19 -11.22 -27.99
CA ALA A 47 9.68 -12.55 -28.36
C ALA A 47 10.66 -13.40 -29.20
N ALA A 48 11.90 -12.95 -29.44
CA ALA A 48 12.84 -13.63 -30.35
C ALA A 48 14.20 -14.04 -29.76
N ILE A 49 14.37 -14.03 -28.43
CA ILE A 49 15.52 -14.68 -27.76
C ILE A 49 15.02 -15.39 -26.49
N ALA A 50 14.39 -16.56 -26.67
CA ALA A 50 14.27 -17.62 -25.66
C ALA A 50 13.79 -18.91 -26.34
N ALA A 51 14.53 -19.38 -27.33
CA ALA A 51 14.49 -20.79 -27.67
C ALA A 51 15.41 -21.53 -26.68
N THR A 52 14.88 -22.59 -26.10
CA THR A 52 15.42 -23.47 -25.04
C THR A 52 15.32 -22.93 -23.61
N GLU A 53 14.15 -23.08 -23.00
CA GLU A 53 13.96 -23.77 -21.71
C GLU A 53 12.47 -23.94 -21.45
N SER A 54 12.07 -25.12 -20.99
CA SER A 54 10.69 -25.46 -20.65
C SER A 54 10.21 -24.66 -19.44
N GLY A 55 9.73 -23.45 -19.64
CA GLY A 55 9.17 -22.57 -18.61
C GLY A 55 7.66 -22.71 -18.52
N ALA A 56 7.16 -23.28 -17.42
CA ALA A 56 5.75 -23.22 -17.06
C ALA A 56 5.27 -21.76 -17.03
N ASN A 57 4.05 -21.50 -17.49
CA ASN A 57 3.36 -20.22 -17.31
C ASN A 57 3.34 -19.85 -15.82
N HIS A 58 4.29 -19.02 -15.39
CA HIS A 58 4.32 -18.47 -14.03
C HIS A 58 3.43 -17.23 -13.99
N THR A 59 2.14 -17.42 -13.73
CA THR A 59 1.42 -16.44 -12.92
C THR A 59 2.17 -16.34 -11.59
N PRO A 60 2.58 -15.15 -11.12
CA PRO A 60 3.19 -15.04 -9.80
C PRO A 60 2.14 -15.52 -8.79
N ALA A 61 2.42 -16.64 -8.14
CA ALA A 61 1.58 -17.14 -7.07
C ALA A 61 1.58 -16.12 -5.93
N VAL A 62 0.42 -15.52 -5.66
CA VAL A 62 0.20 -14.78 -4.41
C VAL A 62 0.29 -15.82 -3.30
N ALA A 63 1.24 -15.65 -2.38
CA ALA A 63 1.62 -16.72 -1.46
C ALA A 63 0.44 -17.18 -0.60
N SER A 64 0.33 -18.49 -0.49
CA SER A 64 -0.35 -19.18 0.60
C SER A 64 0.67 -19.45 1.72
N LEU A 65 0.18 -19.47 2.96
CA LEU A 65 1.02 -19.85 4.11
C LEU A 65 1.56 -21.28 3.96
N PRO A 66 2.84 -21.54 4.29
CA PRO A 66 3.38 -22.89 4.27
C PRO A 66 2.59 -23.84 5.20
N PRO A 67 2.47 -25.14 4.86
CA PRO A 67 1.83 -26.11 5.74
C PRO A 67 2.44 -26.10 7.15
N GLY A 68 1.60 -26.15 8.18
CA GLY A 68 2.04 -26.15 9.57
C GLY A 68 2.39 -24.77 10.16
N SER A 69 2.28 -23.70 9.38
CA SER A 69 2.52 -22.32 9.86
C SER A 69 1.49 -21.84 10.88
N LEU A 70 0.32 -22.47 10.91
CA LEU A 70 -0.81 -22.10 11.77
C LEU A 70 -1.09 -23.17 12.82
N ALA A 71 -1.59 -22.73 13.96
CA ALA A 71 -2.03 -23.61 15.04
C ALA A 71 -3.31 -23.09 15.71
N PRO A 72 -4.09 -23.99 16.34
CA PRO A 72 -5.27 -23.59 17.10
C PRO A 72 -4.93 -22.67 18.28
N LEU A 73 -5.83 -21.74 18.61
CA LEU A 73 -5.70 -20.84 19.77
C LEU A 73 -5.56 -21.58 21.11
N ALA A 74 -6.14 -22.78 21.21
CA ALA A 74 -6.06 -23.64 22.39
C ALA A 74 -4.60 -23.96 22.80
N THR A 75 -3.63 -23.76 21.91
CA THR A 75 -2.19 -23.94 22.20
C THR A 75 -1.59 -22.85 23.11
N LEU A 76 -2.25 -21.71 23.30
CA LEU A 76 -1.71 -20.56 24.05
C LEU A 76 -2.21 -20.43 25.50
N GLY A 77 -3.10 -21.32 25.94
CA GLY A 77 -3.75 -21.23 27.25
C GLY A 77 -4.76 -20.09 27.33
N ASN A 78 -4.88 -19.44 28.50
CA ASN A 78 -5.89 -18.40 28.74
C ASN A 78 -5.54 -17.08 28.02
N LEU A 79 -6.44 -16.65 27.14
CA LEU A 79 -6.39 -15.35 26.46
C LEU A 79 -7.33 -14.35 27.16
N LYS A 80 -6.91 -13.10 27.28
CA LYS A 80 -7.79 -12.02 27.76
C LYS A 80 -8.71 -11.59 26.62
N PRO A 81 -10.00 -11.31 26.89
CA PRO A 81 -10.85 -10.67 25.88
C PRO A 81 -10.23 -9.36 25.40
N GLY A 82 -10.32 -9.10 24.09
CA GLY A 82 -9.98 -7.80 23.54
C GLY A 82 -10.87 -6.72 24.15
N ARG A 83 -10.30 -5.52 24.35
CA ARG A 83 -11.09 -4.32 24.67
C ARG A 83 -11.83 -3.84 23.41
N SER A 84 -12.74 -2.89 23.60
CA SER A 84 -13.44 -2.25 22.48
C SER A 84 -12.44 -1.81 21.40
N PRO A 85 -12.67 -2.13 20.11
CA PRO A 85 -11.81 -1.70 18.99
C PRO A 85 -11.70 -0.17 18.84
N GLY A 86 -12.53 0.59 19.53
CA GLY A 86 -12.60 2.04 19.47
C GLY A 86 -13.71 2.53 18.54
N ILE A 87 -13.62 3.79 18.12
CA ILE A 87 -14.60 4.44 17.22
C ILE A 87 -14.10 4.26 15.78
N SER A 88 -15.01 4.07 14.83
CA SER A 88 -14.68 4.02 13.41
C SER A 88 -13.91 5.28 12.97
N GLY A 89 -12.72 5.06 12.40
CA GLY A 89 -11.86 6.08 11.83
C GLY A 89 -12.28 6.48 10.41
N PRO A 90 -11.46 7.31 9.73
CA PRO A 90 -11.72 7.79 8.37
C PRO A 90 -11.94 6.70 7.32
N GLU A 91 -11.34 5.52 7.52
CA GLU A 91 -11.48 4.37 6.61
C GLU A 91 -12.65 3.45 7.02
N ASN A 92 -13.50 3.91 7.94
CA ASN A 92 -14.60 3.18 8.57
C ASN A 92 -14.17 1.92 9.35
N VAL A 93 -12.89 1.79 9.67
CA VAL A 93 -12.33 0.74 10.52
C VAL A 93 -12.08 1.32 11.92
N PRO A 94 -12.41 0.59 13.01
CA PRO A 94 -12.22 1.11 14.37
C PRO A 94 -10.76 1.47 14.67
N THR A 95 -10.53 2.68 15.19
CA THR A 95 -9.24 3.12 15.70
C THR A 95 -9.21 2.96 17.22
N PRO A 96 -8.26 2.19 17.80
CA PRO A 96 -8.19 2.03 19.24
C PRO A 96 -7.85 3.36 19.93
N ASP A 97 -8.51 3.65 21.04
CA ASP A 97 -8.15 4.78 21.92
C ASP A 97 -6.89 4.42 22.73
N ALA A 98 -5.74 4.56 22.07
CA ALA A 98 -4.45 4.11 22.56
C ALA A 98 -3.31 4.98 21.97
N PRO A 99 -2.16 5.08 22.65
CA PRO A 99 -1.00 5.74 22.07
C PRO A 99 -0.49 4.98 20.84
N PRO A 100 0.17 5.68 19.89
CA PRO A 100 0.82 5.03 18.76
C PRO A 100 1.92 4.07 19.21
N LEU A 101 2.12 3.02 18.44
CA LEU A 101 3.21 2.06 18.66
C LEU A 101 4.57 2.76 18.51
N ALA A 102 4.72 3.57 17.46
CA ALA A 102 5.90 4.37 17.16
C ALA A 102 5.51 5.63 16.36
N GLY A 103 6.47 6.48 16.00
CA GLY A 103 6.24 7.57 15.06
C GLY A 103 5.88 7.05 13.66
N GLY A 104 4.99 7.74 12.94
CA GLY A 104 4.50 7.30 11.62
C GLY A 104 5.35 7.74 10.42
N ALA A 105 6.28 8.69 10.60
CA ALA A 105 7.09 9.19 9.49
C ALA A 105 8.25 8.22 9.20
N SER A 106 8.22 7.58 8.03
CA SER A 106 9.44 7.12 7.35
C SER A 106 10.37 8.34 7.20
N GLY A 107 11.71 8.15 7.28
CA GLY A 107 12.70 9.24 7.17
C GLY A 107 12.63 10.05 5.85
N PRO A 108 13.69 10.77 5.42
CA PRO A 108 13.68 11.44 4.12
C PRO A 108 13.55 10.39 3.00
N GLY A 109 12.31 10.08 2.62
CA GLY A 109 11.98 8.95 1.77
C GLY A 109 12.22 9.23 0.29
N GLY A 110 12.06 8.19 -0.52
CA GLY A 110 12.19 8.24 -1.98
C GLY A 110 13.08 7.14 -2.55
N SER A 111 14.02 6.62 -1.77
CA SER A 111 14.81 5.45 -2.16
C SER A 111 14.03 4.15 -1.94
N PRO A 112 14.16 3.14 -2.82
CA PRO A 112 13.48 1.86 -2.63
C PRO A 112 13.91 1.13 -1.35
N ILE A 113 12.96 0.46 -0.70
CA ILE A 113 13.20 -0.39 0.48
C ILE A 113 12.62 -1.77 0.15
N ASP A 114 13.41 -2.84 0.21
CA ASP A 114 12.98 -4.18 -0.21
C ASP A 114 12.35 -4.23 -1.62
N GLU A 115 12.92 -3.44 -2.54
CA GLU A 115 12.41 -3.22 -3.90
C GLU A 115 11.04 -2.52 -3.97
N ILE A 116 10.48 -2.10 -2.83
CA ILE A 116 9.25 -1.31 -2.76
C ILE A 116 9.59 0.13 -3.10
N GLN A 117 9.05 0.59 -4.22
CA GLN A 117 9.29 1.92 -4.76
C GLN A 117 8.39 2.94 -4.06
N CYS A 118 8.88 4.18 -3.94
CA CYS A 118 8.06 5.33 -3.58
C CYS A 118 7.68 6.08 -4.85
N GLN A 119 6.39 6.18 -5.16
CA GLN A 119 5.89 6.76 -6.40
C GLN A 119 4.97 7.95 -6.13
N ALA A 120 4.88 8.88 -7.07
CA ALA A 120 4.07 10.09 -6.91
C ALA A 120 2.56 9.81 -6.78
N ALA A 121 2.11 8.62 -7.18
CA ALA A 121 0.73 8.18 -7.09
C ALA A 121 0.68 6.73 -6.59
N GLU A 122 -0.43 6.43 -5.93
CA GLU A 122 -0.91 5.08 -5.62
C GLU A 122 -1.04 4.20 -6.86
N GLN A 123 -0.91 2.89 -6.70
CA GLN A 123 -0.82 1.94 -7.81
C GLN A 123 -1.96 0.93 -7.73
N VAL A 124 -2.69 0.78 -8.83
CA VAL A 124 -3.98 0.05 -8.84
C VAL A 124 -3.92 -1.35 -9.43
N LEU A 125 -2.78 -1.75 -10.02
CA LEU A 125 -2.67 -3.05 -10.70
C LEU A 125 -2.77 -4.21 -9.70
N PHE A 126 -2.03 -4.10 -8.60
CA PHE A 126 -2.16 -4.98 -7.44
C PHE A 126 -2.58 -4.12 -6.26
N HIS A 127 -3.86 -4.19 -5.92
CA HIS A 127 -4.50 -3.36 -4.89
C HIS A 127 -5.30 -4.24 -3.93
N ILE A 128 -4.73 -4.44 -2.74
CA ILE A 128 -5.34 -5.19 -1.64
C ILE A 128 -5.06 -4.48 -0.32
N HIS A 129 -5.82 -4.83 0.71
CA HIS A 129 -5.65 -4.30 2.06
C HIS A 129 -5.51 -5.43 3.06
N ALA A 130 -4.74 -5.21 4.12
CA ALA A 130 -4.65 -6.09 5.29
C ALA A 130 -4.80 -5.26 6.56
N HIS A 131 -5.14 -5.89 7.68
CA HIS A 131 -5.33 -5.18 8.95
C HIS A 131 -4.33 -5.68 10.00
N LEU A 132 -3.63 -4.76 10.65
CA LEU A 132 -2.68 -5.04 11.72
C LEU A 132 -3.16 -4.47 13.05
N THR A 133 -3.33 -5.36 14.03
CA THR A 133 -3.58 -5.02 15.44
C THR A 133 -2.33 -5.31 16.27
N VAL A 134 -1.97 -4.42 17.20
CA VAL A 134 -0.83 -4.65 18.10
C VAL A 134 -1.24 -4.43 19.56
N PHE A 135 -0.87 -5.38 20.41
CA PHE A 135 -0.95 -5.27 21.86
C PHE A 135 0.44 -5.35 22.47
N VAL A 136 0.73 -4.46 23.42
CA VAL A 136 1.95 -4.50 24.24
C VAL A 136 1.52 -4.70 25.69
N ASN A 137 1.95 -5.81 26.28
CA ASN A 137 1.58 -6.22 27.64
C ASN A 137 0.05 -6.16 27.87
N GLY A 138 -0.72 -6.59 26.87
CA GLY A 138 -2.19 -6.58 26.88
C GLY A 138 -2.86 -5.24 26.63
N ALA A 139 -2.11 -4.15 26.42
CA ALA A 139 -2.65 -2.84 26.07
C ALA A 139 -2.56 -2.60 24.55
N ALA A 140 -3.64 -2.12 23.94
CA ALA A 140 -3.67 -1.82 22.51
C ALA A 140 -2.67 -0.70 22.16
N ARG A 141 -2.18 -0.70 20.92
CA ARG A 141 -1.39 0.38 20.34
C ARG A 141 -1.94 0.71 18.95
N GLN A 142 -1.95 2.00 18.61
CA GLN A 142 -2.28 2.41 17.24
C GLN A 142 -1.11 2.10 16.31
N ILE A 143 -1.42 1.57 15.13
CA ILE A 143 -0.52 1.70 13.98
C ILE A 143 -0.70 3.13 13.47
N PRO A 144 0.34 3.97 13.47
CA PRO A 144 0.19 5.38 13.11
C PRO A 144 -0.13 5.53 11.62
N ARG A 145 -0.92 6.55 11.30
CA ARG A 145 -1.08 7.05 9.93
C ARG A 145 0.25 7.51 9.33
N GLY A 146 0.34 7.50 8.00
CA GLY A 146 1.45 8.09 7.25
C GLY A 146 2.70 7.22 7.15
N ILE A 147 2.66 5.99 7.65
CA ILE A 147 3.70 4.99 7.35
C ILE A 147 3.78 4.84 5.84
N GLY A 148 4.99 4.90 5.29
CA GLY A 148 5.20 4.77 3.84
C GLY A 148 4.79 6.00 3.03
N ILE A 149 4.45 7.13 3.67
CA ILE A 149 4.11 8.39 3.01
C ILE A 149 5.08 9.49 3.46
N PRO A 150 6.24 9.68 2.79
CA PRO A 150 7.17 10.74 3.13
C PRO A 150 6.55 12.13 2.97
N GLY A 151 6.79 13.03 3.93
CA GLY A 151 6.18 14.36 3.96
C GLY A 151 4.63 14.32 4.02
N PRO A 152 4.03 13.56 4.95
CA PRO A 152 2.60 13.30 4.93
C PRO A 152 1.80 14.58 5.17
N GLN A 153 0.81 14.83 4.31
CA GLN A 153 -0.13 15.94 4.40
C GLN A 153 -1.41 15.45 5.06
N VAL A 154 -1.60 15.85 6.31
CA VAL A 154 -2.74 15.43 7.13
C VAL A 154 -3.93 16.37 6.89
N SER A 155 -5.07 15.78 6.53
CA SER A 155 -6.37 16.46 6.52
C SER A 155 -7.21 16.02 7.72
N ALA A 156 -8.05 16.92 8.22
CA ALA A 156 -9.05 16.58 9.22
C ALA A 156 -10.32 16.09 8.52
N THR A 157 -10.87 14.95 8.97
CA THR A 157 -12.20 14.45 8.56
C THR A 157 -13.12 14.35 9.77
N PRO A 158 -14.45 14.25 9.59
CA PRO A 158 -15.37 14.04 10.71
C PRO A 158 -15.08 12.78 11.55
N ALA A 159 -14.45 11.77 10.94
CA ALA A 159 -14.10 10.51 11.59
C ALA A 159 -12.63 10.45 12.07
N GLY A 160 -11.87 11.54 11.92
CA GLY A 160 -10.49 11.65 12.40
C GLY A 160 -9.48 12.14 11.35
N PRO A 161 -8.19 12.25 11.71
CA PRO A 161 -7.14 12.69 10.78
C PRO A 161 -6.83 11.62 9.73
N TYR A 162 -6.66 12.05 8.48
CA TYR A 162 -6.35 11.19 7.33
C TYR A 162 -5.18 11.76 6.54
N VAL A 163 -4.30 10.91 6.02
CA VAL A 163 -3.18 11.30 5.16
C VAL A 163 -3.57 11.04 3.71
N GLY A 164 -4.04 12.06 2.99
CA GLY A 164 -4.43 11.89 1.57
C GLY A 164 -3.31 12.19 0.57
N ALA A 165 -2.18 12.71 1.02
CA ALA A 165 -1.07 13.12 0.16
C ALA A 165 0.27 13.10 0.90
N GLY A 166 1.35 13.05 0.12
CA GLY A 166 2.73 13.20 0.56
C GLY A 166 3.64 13.50 -0.64
N SER A 167 4.94 13.47 -0.43
CA SER A 167 5.93 13.57 -1.51
C SER A 167 5.87 12.38 -2.47
N CYS A 168 5.53 11.20 -1.95
CA CYS A 168 5.28 9.96 -2.67
C CYS A 168 4.59 8.95 -1.75
N PHE A 169 4.19 7.82 -2.30
CA PHE A 169 3.63 6.67 -1.61
C PHE A 169 4.52 5.45 -1.88
N TYR A 170 5.04 4.83 -0.83
CA TYR A 170 5.55 3.47 -0.94
C TYR A 170 4.37 2.52 -1.19
N TRP A 171 4.60 1.42 -1.91
CA TRP A 171 3.53 0.45 -2.20
C TRP A 171 2.86 -0.12 -0.94
N LEU A 172 3.56 -0.09 0.19
CA LEU A 172 3.02 -0.44 1.50
C LEU A 172 2.89 0.83 2.34
N HIS A 173 1.68 1.22 2.71
CA HIS A 173 1.45 2.45 3.47
C HIS A 173 0.16 2.42 4.30
N THR A 174 -0.09 3.49 5.07
CA THR A 174 -1.28 3.69 5.92
C THR A 174 -1.81 5.11 5.74
N HIS A 175 -3.12 5.28 5.63
CA HIS A 175 -3.71 6.63 5.56
C HIS A 175 -4.29 7.10 6.90
N ALA A 176 -4.82 6.20 7.71
CA ALA A 176 -5.31 6.47 9.06
C ALA A 176 -4.58 5.64 10.12
N ALA A 177 -5.02 5.80 11.39
CA ALA A 177 -4.43 5.13 12.54
C ALA A 177 -5.18 3.85 12.96
N ASP A 178 -6.01 3.32 12.06
CA ASP A 178 -6.90 2.18 12.27
C ASP A 178 -6.26 0.82 11.93
N GLY A 179 -4.98 0.81 11.53
CA GLY A 179 -4.24 -0.42 11.27
C GLY A 179 -4.46 -1.01 9.87
N ILE A 180 -5.15 -0.31 8.97
CA ILE A 180 -5.23 -0.72 7.57
C ILE A 180 -3.90 -0.48 6.86
N ILE A 181 -3.31 -1.57 6.38
CA ILE A 181 -2.15 -1.57 5.51
C ILE A 181 -2.65 -1.63 4.07
N HIS A 182 -2.34 -0.60 3.31
CA HIS A 182 -2.54 -0.54 1.87
C HIS A 182 -1.40 -1.27 1.18
N ILE A 183 -1.74 -2.14 0.22
CA ILE A 183 -0.78 -2.82 -0.65
C ILE A 183 -1.15 -2.49 -2.08
N GLU A 184 -0.43 -1.51 -2.63
CA GLU A 184 -0.74 -0.82 -3.88
C GLU A 184 0.51 -0.79 -4.75
N SER A 185 0.61 -1.75 -5.66
CA SER A 185 1.82 -2.00 -6.43
C SER A 185 1.55 -2.15 -7.93
N PRO A 186 2.50 -1.77 -8.81
CA PRO A 186 2.44 -2.10 -10.22
C PRO A 186 2.81 -3.57 -10.49
N VAL A 187 3.19 -4.34 -9.46
CA VAL A 187 3.61 -5.74 -9.57
C VAL A 187 2.84 -6.59 -8.56
N ALA A 188 2.14 -7.61 -9.07
CA ALA A 188 1.55 -8.64 -8.25
C ALA A 188 2.64 -9.59 -7.71
N ARG A 189 2.95 -9.47 -6.42
CA ARG A 189 3.82 -10.39 -5.69
C ARG A 189 3.38 -10.49 -4.23
N THR A 190 3.99 -11.40 -3.51
CA THR A 190 3.79 -11.52 -2.06
C THR A 190 4.57 -10.43 -1.35
N TYR A 191 3.84 -9.54 -0.67
CA TYR A 191 4.39 -8.61 0.30
C TYR A 191 4.24 -9.21 1.70
N THR A 192 5.13 -8.85 2.61
CA THR A 192 5.14 -9.39 3.97
C THR A 192 5.05 -8.29 5.01
N LEU A 193 4.66 -8.67 6.22
CA LEU A 193 4.68 -7.80 7.38
C LEU A 193 6.09 -7.26 7.64
N GLY A 194 7.13 -8.05 7.37
CA GLY A 194 8.53 -7.60 7.42
C GLY A 194 8.78 -6.42 6.48
N ASN A 195 8.33 -6.51 5.22
CA ASN A 195 8.51 -5.41 4.27
C ASN A 195 7.78 -4.13 4.72
N PHE A 196 6.58 -4.26 5.29
CA PHE A 196 5.85 -3.11 5.83
C PHE A 196 6.61 -2.44 6.99
N PHE A 197 7.16 -3.23 7.92
CA PHE A 197 7.96 -2.72 9.03
C PHE A 197 9.28 -2.08 8.58
N ASP A 198 9.89 -2.60 7.51
CA ASP A 198 11.10 -2.02 6.94
C ASP A 198 10.80 -0.67 6.26
N VAL A 199 9.67 -0.54 5.55
CA VAL A 199 9.16 0.76 5.03
C VAL A 199 8.84 1.75 6.16
N TRP A 200 8.32 1.25 7.28
CA TRP A 200 8.09 2.04 8.49
C TRP A 200 9.42 2.44 9.19
N GLY A 201 10.50 1.69 8.96
CA GLY A 201 11.76 1.87 9.70
C GLY A 201 11.67 1.38 11.16
N GLN A 202 10.74 0.47 11.44
CA GLN A 202 10.56 -0.16 12.76
C GLN A 202 11.07 -1.61 12.71
N LYS A 203 11.64 -2.08 13.82
CA LYS A 203 12.06 -3.47 13.91
C LYS A 203 10.84 -4.38 14.09
N LEU A 204 10.94 -5.60 13.57
CA LEU A 204 9.95 -6.65 13.77
C LEU A 204 10.69 -7.97 13.90
N GLY A 205 10.35 -8.76 14.92
CA GLY A 205 10.88 -10.10 15.07
C GLY A 205 10.16 -10.92 16.14
N PRO A 206 10.65 -12.12 16.46
CA PRO A 206 10.06 -12.98 17.49
C PRO A 206 10.13 -12.40 18.91
N SER A 207 10.90 -11.34 19.13
CA SER A 207 11.17 -10.74 20.44
C SER A 207 11.02 -9.22 20.50
N GLU A 208 10.53 -8.58 19.43
CA GLU A 208 10.32 -7.12 19.39
C GLU A 208 9.30 -6.71 18.31
N VAL A 209 8.57 -5.63 18.58
CA VAL A 209 7.72 -4.93 17.59
C VAL A 209 7.90 -3.43 17.80
N GLY A 210 8.55 -2.77 16.85
CA GLY A 210 8.95 -1.37 16.95
C GLY A 210 9.85 -1.13 18.18
N PRO A 211 9.52 -0.16 19.06
CA PRO A 211 10.31 0.14 20.25
C PRO A 211 10.05 -0.84 21.41
N ASP A 212 9.05 -1.70 21.31
CA ASP A 212 8.59 -2.55 22.41
C ASP A 212 9.22 -3.96 22.31
N GLY A 213 10.04 -4.31 23.30
CA GLY A 213 10.69 -5.62 23.42
C GLY A 213 9.91 -6.62 24.26
N GLY A 214 9.97 -7.89 23.88
CA GLY A 214 9.31 -9.00 24.57
C GLY A 214 8.92 -10.10 23.61
N ARG A 215 8.62 -11.30 24.13
CA ARG A 215 8.18 -12.43 23.27
C ARG A 215 6.96 -12.01 22.45
N VAL A 216 7.07 -12.13 21.13
CA VAL A 216 5.99 -11.84 20.20
C VAL A 216 5.19 -13.10 19.93
N THR A 217 3.89 -13.02 20.16
CA THR A 217 2.92 -14.02 19.70
C THR A 217 2.15 -13.41 18.54
N ALA A 218 2.25 -14.03 17.38
CA ALA A 218 1.56 -13.57 16.18
C ALA A 218 0.31 -14.41 15.92
N PHE A 219 -0.72 -13.75 15.40
CA PHE A 219 -1.94 -14.36 14.92
C PHE A 219 -2.20 -13.98 13.47
N TYR A 220 -2.75 -14.91 12.73
CA TYR A 220 -3.15 -14.74 11.34
C TYR A 220 -4.56 -15.32 11.18
N ASP A 221 -5.52 -14.49 10.83
CA ASP A 221 -6.94 -14.84 10.67
C ASP A 221 -7.51 -15.60 11.88
N GLY A 222 -7.10 -15.18 13.09
CA GLY A 222 -7.55 -15.77 14.34
C GLY A 222 -6.89 -17.09 14.72
N GLN A 223 -5.85 -17.52 14.00
CA GLN A 223 -5.03 -18.69 14.34
C GLN A 223 -3.63 -18.25 14.78
N VAL A 224 -2.96 -19.09 15.58
CA VAL A 224 -1.59 -18.81 16.04
C VAL A 224 -0.63 -19.02 14.89
N PHE A 225 0.12 -17.98 14.54
CA PHE A 225 1.19 -18.08 13.56
C PHE A 225 2.49 -18.54 14.26
N ARG A 226 3.06 -19.65 13.79
CA ARG A 226 4.24 -20.30 14.40
C ARG A 226 5.59 -19.85 13.82
N GLY A 227 5.58 -19.15 12.69
CA GLY A 227 6.79 -18.68 12.02
C GLY A 227 7.34 -17.37 12.61
N ASN A 228 8.39 -16.86 11.98
CA ASN A 228 8.89 -15.51 12.26
C ASN A 228 7.84 -14.46 11.80
N PRO A 229 7.38 -13.54 12.67
CA PRO A 229 6.38 -12.54 12.31
C PRO A 229 6.70 -11.71 11.06
N ARG A 230 8.00 -11.50 10.76
CA ARG A 230 8.42 -10.84 9.51
C ARG A 230 7.94 -11.54 8.25
N GLY A 231 7.80 -12.86 8.29
CA GLY A 231 7.38 -13.69 7.15
C GLY A 231 5.88 -13.81 6.97
N ILE A 232 5.06 -13.11 7.76
CA ILE A 232 3.61 -13.12 7.60
C ILE A 232 3.25 -12.46 6.26
N PRO A 233 2.54 -13.15 5.34
CA PRO A 233 2.13 -12.55 4.07
C PRO A 233 1.00 -11.54 4.29
N LEU A 234 1.01 -10.46 3.51
CA LEU A 234 -0.08 -9.49 3.46
C LEU A 234 -1.03 -9.89 2.33
N THR A 235 -1.95 -10.83 2.60
CA THR A 235 -3.00 -11.20 1.63
C THR A 235 -4.23 -10.30 1.76
N ARG A 236 -5.12 -10.33 0.76
CA ARG A 236 -6.38 -9.60 0.79
C ARG A 236 -7.14 -9.92 2.08
N HIS A 237 -7.45 -8.86 2.83
CA HIS A 237 -8.20 -8.85 4.08
C HIS A 237 -7.61 -9.73 5.19
N ALA A 238 -6.31 -10.03 5.12
CA ALA A 238 -5.62 -10.73 6.21
C ALA A 238 -5.79 -9.92 7.51
N GLN A 239 -6.18 -10.62 8.58
CA GLN A 239 -6.30 -10.04 9.91
C GLN A 239 -5.15 -10.53 10.78
N ILE A 240 -4.19 -9.63 10.99
CA ILE A 240 -2.94 -9.91 11.67
C ILE A 240 -2.97 -9.24 13.04
N GLN A 241 -2.60 -10.00 14.07
CA GLN A 241 -2.42 -9.45 15.41
C GLN A 241 -1.05 -9.84 15.95
N LEU A 242 -0.34 -8.87 16.55
CA LEU A 242 0.89 -9.10 17.27
C LEU A 242 0.72 -8.75 18.75
N ASP A 243 1.01 -9.71 19.61
CA ASP A 243 1.04 -9.51 21.06
C ASP A 243 2.49 -9.57 21.56
N VAL A 244 2.96 -8.46 22.10
CA VAL A 244 4.27 -8.35 22.74
C VAL A 244 4.09 -8.57 24.24
N GLY A 245 4.75 -9.61 24.78
CA GLY A 245 4.71 -9.91 26.20
C GLY A 245 3.40 -10.57 26.65
N ARG A 246 2.96 -10.27 27.88
CA ARG A 246 1.76 -10.85 28.50
C ARG A 246 0.97 -9.79 29.27
N PRO A 247 -0.35 -9.98 29.49
CA PRO A 247 -1.17 -11.10 29.04
C PRO A 247 -1.39 -11.08 27.51
N LEU A 248 -1.67 -12.25 26.93
CA LEU A 248 -2.11 -12.35 25.54
C LEU A 248 -3.59 -11.96 25.44
N VAL A 249 -3.95 -11.33 24.33
CA VAL A 249 -5.29 -10.87 23.99
C VAL A 249 -5.85 -11.79 22.91
N ALA A 250 -7.13 -12.16 23.05
CA ALA A 250 -7.82 -12.95 22.05
C ALA A 250 -7.82 -12.21 20.69
N PRO A 251 -7.65 -12.91 19.56
CA PRO A 251 -7.58 -12.26 18.25
C PRO A 251 -8.74 -11.32 17.99
N ALA A 252 -8.43 -10.05 17.75
CA ALA A 252 -9.38 -9.05 17.31
C ALA A 252 -9.82 -9.32 15.87
N ARG A 253 -11.06 -8.93 15.56
CA ARG A 253 -11.56 -8.92 14.19
C ARG A 253 -12.17 -7.59 13.84
N VAL A 254 -11.94 -7.16 12.61
CA VAL A 254 -12.56 -5.98 12.01
C VAL A 254 -13.35 -6.37 10.77
N SER A 255 -14.33 -5.55 10.43
CA SER A 255 -15.03 -5.65 9.16
C SER A 255 -14.34 -4.72 8.16
N PHE A 256 -13.95 -5.25 7.00
CA PHE A 256 -13.46 -4.43 5.88
C PHE A 256 -14.67 -3.76 5.20
N PRO A 257 -14.73 -2.42 5.16
CA PRO A 257 -15.77 -1.69 4.46
C PRO A 257 -15.65 -1.85 2.94
N PRO A 258 -16.73 -1.57 2.18
CA PRO A 258 -16.65 -1.56 0.72
C PRO A 258 -15.57 -0.59 0.22
N GLY A 259 -14.72 -1.05 -0.68
CA GLY A 259 -13.61 -0.26 -1.23
C GLY A 259 -12.25 -0.60 -0.62
N LEU A 260 -12.22 -1.31 0.52
CA LEU A 260 -11.03 -2.00 1.01
C LEU A 260 -11.03 -3.48 0.61
#